data_AF-A0AAU4XY46-F1
#
_entry.id   AF-A0AAU4XY46-F1
#
_cell.length_a   1.000
_cell.length_b   1.000
_cell.length_c   1.000
_cell.angle_alpha   90.00
_cell.angle_beta   90.00
_cell.angle_gamma   90.00
#
_symmetry.space_group_name_H-M   'P 1'
#
loop_
_entity.id
_entity.type
_entity.pdbx_description
1 polymer ?
#
loop_
_entity_poly.entity_id
_entity_poly.type
_entity_poly.pdbx_seq_one_letter_code
_entity_poly.pdbx_strand_id
1 'polypeptide(L)'
;MPAAAQPRRNRLVRTLTVAVTGAAVLALPLIGATSASAATPTVTTASSLGYANNLDGWIRASLQVMGQHGIPGTYNGIYRNVIRESSGNPQAINLWDSNAAAGIPSKGLLQVIDPTFRAYHVEGTSWDSYDPVANITAACNYAAARYGSIDNVFGAY
;
A
#
# COMPACT_ATOMS: atom_id res chain seq x y z
N MET A 1 -24.55 -31.13 -49.51
CA MET A 1 -23.20 -30.53 -49.46
C MET A 1 -23.27 -29.29 -48.55
N PRO A 2 -22.26 -28.98 -47.72
CA PRO A 2 -22.07 -29.30 -46.29
C PRO A 2 -22.45 -28.11 -45.36
N ALA A 3 -22.86 -28.29 -44.10
CA ALA A 3 -22.13 -28.61 -42.85
C ALA A 3 -21.56 -27.41 -42.06
N ALA A 4 -21.55 -27.62 -40.73
CA ALA A 4 -20.79 -26.95 -39.65
C ALA A 4 -21.44 -25.72 -38.98
N ALA A 5 -21.41 -25.54 -37.66
CA ALA A 5 -21.09 -26.39 -36.51
C ALA A 5 -21.58 -25.66 -35.24
N GLN A 6 -22.00 -26.40 -34.22
CA GLN A 6 -22.32 -25.91 -32.86
C GLN A 6 -21.07 -26.01 -31.97
N PRO A 7 -20.93 -25.26 -30.85
CA PRO A 7 -21.40 -25.76 -29.54
C PRO A 7 -21.94 -24.62 -28.61
N ARG A 8 -22.98 -24.79 -27.77
CA ARG A 8 -23.09 -25.53 -26.48
C ARG A 8 -22.04 -25.10 -25.45
N ARG A 9 -22.29 -24.98 -24.14
CA ARG A 9 -23.44 -24.80 -23.23
C ARG A 9 -22.80 -24.73 -21.82
N ASN A 10 -23.56 -24.21 -20.86
CA ASN A 10 -23.54 -24.59 -19.43
C ASN A 10 -22.42 -24.06 -18.51
N ARG A 11 -22.87 -23.14 -17.65
CA ARG A 11 -22.39 -22.93 -16.29
C ARG A 11 -22.44 -24.25 -15.51
N LEU A 12 -21.32 -24.63 -14.90
CA LEU A 12 -21.25 -25.73 -13.93
C LEU A 12 -20.93 -25.15 -12.56
N VAL A 13 -21.95 -25.15 -11.71
CA VAL A 13 -21.84 -25.01 -10.26
C VAL A 13 -21.23 -26.31 -9.75
N ARG A 14 -20.07 -26.24 -9.08
CA ARG A 14 -19.35 -27.40 -8.56
C ARG A 14 -19.58 -27.51 -7.07
N THR A 15 -20.67 -28.18 -6.70
CA THR A 15 -20.95 -28.60 -5.33
C THR A 15 -20.16 -29.87 -5.05
N LEU A 16 -19.16 -29.80 -4.18
CA LEU A 16 -18.34 -30.94 -3.79
C LEU A 16 -19.10 -31.74 -2.72
N THR A 17 -19.60 -32.92 -3.06
CA THR A 17 -20.09 -33.91 -2.09
C THR A 17 -19.13 -35.09 -2.10
N VAL A 18 -18.43 -35.30 -0.99
CA VAL A 18 -17.57 -36.47 -0.77
C VAL A 18 -18.32 -37.38 0.20
N ALA A 19 -18.77 -38.52 -0.32
CA ALA A 19 -19.26 -39.64 0.47
C ALA A 19 -18.07 -40.59 0.74
N VAL A 20 -17.76 -40.85 2.00
CA VAL A 20 -16.81 -41.89 2.41
C VAL A 20 -17.56 -42.93 3.24
N THR A 21 -17.66 -44.14 2.71
CA THR A 21 -18.11 -45.34 3.42
C THR A 21 -16.91 -46.23 3.74
N GLY A 22 -16.81 -46.71 4.99
CA GLY A 22 -16.11 -47.96 5.32
C GLY A 22 -14.86 -47.80 6.19
N ALA A 23 -14.92 -48.35 7.40
CA ALA A 23 -13.95 -48.22 8.48
C ALA A 23 -12.76 -49.21 8.39
N ALA A 24 -11.56 -48.71 8.68
CA ALA A 24 -10.46 -49.48 9.26
C ALA A 24 -9.87 -48.66 10.43
N VAL A 25 -10.05 -49.16 11.65
CA VAL A 25 -9.57 -48.51 12.88
C VAL A 25 -8.07 -48.79 13.01
N LEU A 26 -7.26 -47.82 12.60
CA LEU A 26 -5.88 -47.69 13.04
C LEU A 26 -5.83 -46.42 13.90
N ALA A 27 -5.67 -46.59 15.21
CA ALA A 27 -5.54 -45.48 16.15
C ALA A 27 -4.22 -44.74 15.90
N LEU A 28 -4.24 -43.73 15.02
CA LEU A 28 -3.20 -42.73 14.95
C LEU A 28 -3.48 -41.68 16.02
N PRO A 29 -2.47 -41.22 16.79
CA PRO A 29 -2.67 -40.07 17.63
C PRO A 29 -2.95 -38.88 16.69
N LEU A 30 -4.13 -38.27 16.86
CA LEU A 30 -4.51 -37.02 16.21
C LEU A 30 -3.65 -35.90 16.83
N ILE A 31 -2.35 -35.90 16.54
CA ILE A 31 -1.44 -34.84 16.95
C ILE A 31 -1.60 -33.70 15.96
N GLY A 32 -2.28 -32.65 16.45
CA GLY A 32 -2.07 -31.28 16.02
C GLY A 32 -2.63 -30.94 14.64
N ALA A 33 -3.86 -30.41 14.62
CA ALA A 33 -4.20 -29.42 13.63
C ALA A 33 -3.14 -28.30 13.73
N THR A 34 -2.25 -28.24 12.75
CA THR A 34 -1.27 -27.18 12.62
C THR A 34 -2.02 -25.86 12.65
N SER A 35 -1.80 -25.05 13.69
CA SER A 35 -2.19 -23.65 13.69
C SER A 35 -1.41 -22.97 12.56
N ALA A 36 -2.01 -22.89 11.38
CA ALA A 36 -1.53 -22.03 10.31
C ALA A 36 -1.67 -20.59 10.81
N SER A 37 -0.65 -20.08 11.46
CA SER A 37 -0.53 -18.67 11.76
C SER A 37 -0.27 -17.99 10.43
N ALA A 38 -1.31 -17.39 9.84
CA ALA A 38 -1.12 -16.46 8.74
C ALA A 38 -0.17 -15.37 9.24
N ALA A 39 1.04 -15.30 8.67
CA ALA A 39 1.95 -14.20 8.97
C ALA A 39 1.23 -12.91 8.60
N THR A 40 0.97 -12.06 9.59
CA THR A 40 0.49 -10.71 9.32
C THR A 40 1.55 -10.02 8.46
N PRO A 41 1.18 -9.41 7.33
CA PRO A 41 2.14 -8.69 6.51
C PRO A 41 2.82 -7.63 7.38
N THR A 42 4.14 -7.69 7.47
CA THR A 42 4.93 -6.72 8.22
C THR A 42 4.83 -5.38 7.49
N VAL A 43 4.26 -4.38 8.16
CA VAL A 43 4.25 -3.01 7.67
C VAL A 43 5.66 -2.43 7.74
N THR A 44 6.11 -1.90 6.62
CA THR A 44 7.41 -1.25 6.50
C THR A 44 7.39 0.09 7.21
N THR A 45 8.21 0.20 8.25
CA THR A 45 8.48 1.45 8.98
C THR A 45 9.96 1.80 8.84
N ALA A 46 10.35 3.03 9.17
CA ALA A 46 11.76 3.40 9.17
C ALA A 46 12.59 2.50 10.11
N SER A 47 12.09 2.25 11.32
CA SER A 47 12.80 1.41 12.30
C SER A 47 12.90 -0.05 11.88
N SER A 48 11.87 -0.63 11.23
CA SER A 48 11.96 -2.01 10.74
C SER A 48 12.98 -2.19 9.61
N LEU A 49 13.31 -1.10 8.90
CA LEU A 49 14.34 -1.07 7.87
C LEU A 49 15.73 -0.65 8.41
N GLY A 50 15.88 -0.45 9.72
CA GLY A 50 17.15 -0.05 10.33
C GLY A 50 17.46 1.45 10.24
N TYR A 51 16.49 2.28 9.85
CA TYR A 51 16.62 3.73 9.86
C TYR A 51 16.11 4.34 11.17
N ALA A 52 16.64 5.53 11.50
CA ALA A 52 16.17 6.30 12.65
C ALA A 52 14.71 6.74 12.48
N ASN A 53 13.98 6.87 13.58
CA ASN A 53 12.60 7.35 13.55
C ASN A 53 12.55 8.89 13.55
N ASN A 54 13.03 9.49 12.46
CA ASN A 54 13.07 10.94 12.23
C ASN A 54 13.00 11.23 10.72
N LEU A 55 12.97 12.51 10.34
CA LEU A 55 12.81 12.91 8.94
C LEU A 55 13.82 12.26 7.97
N ASP A 56 15.11 12.25 8.31
CA ASP A 56 16.13 11.60 7.46
C ASP A 56 15.82 10.11 7.28
N GLY A 57 15.52 9.41 8.39
CA GLY A 57 15.23 7.99 8.34
C GLY A 57 13.92 7.65 7.62
N TRP A 58 12.89 8.49 7.74
CA TRP A 58 11.65 8.34 7.00
C TRP A 58 11.86 8.52 5.49
N ILE A 59 12.65 9.50 5.08
CA ILE A 59 12.98 9.71 3.66
C ILE A 59 13.78 8.54 3.12
N ARG A 60 14.81 8.06 3.84
CA ARG A 60 15.63 6.91 3.41
C ARG A 60 14.82 5.62 3.32
N ALA A 61 13.97 5.36 4.31
CA ALA A 61 13.04 4.24 4.31
C ALA A 61 12.11 4.29 3.09
N SER A 62 11.56 5.47 2.81
CA SER A 62 10.69 5.67 1.65
C SER A 62 11.44 5.46 0.34
N LEU A 63 12.66 5.97 0.19
CA LEU A 63 13.49 5.72 -1.00
C LEU A 63 13.79 4.23 -1.20
N GLN A 64 14.02 3.48 -0.12
CA GLN A 64 14.20 2.04 -0.21
C GLN A 64 12.94 1.34 -0.74
N VAL A 65 11.76 1.68 -0.20
CA VAL A 65 10.47 1.15 -0.69
C VAL A 65 10.23 1.57 -2.14
N MET A 66 10.38 2.86 -2.45
CA MET A 66 10.25 3.40 -3.80
C MET A 66 11.12 2.66 -4.81
N GLY A 67 12.38 2.35 -4.46
CA GLY A 67 13.29 1.58 -5.30
C GLY A 67 12.80 0.16 -5.59
N GLN A 68 12.16 -0.51 -4.62
CA GLN A 68 11.56 -1.84 -4.82
C GLN A 68 10.36 -1.82 -5.77
N HIS A 69 9.65 -0.69 -5.83
CA HIS A 69 8.46 -0.51 -6.66
C HIS A 69 8.71 0.28 -7.95
N GLY A 70 9.95 0.64 -8.26
CA GLY A 70 10.31 1.41 -9.45
C GLY A 70 9.78 2.85 -9.47
N ILE A 71 9.53 3.43 -8.29
CA ILE A 71 9.05 4.81 -8.14
C ILE A 71 10.26 5.75 -8.12
N PRO A 72 10.40 6.67 -9.08
CA PRO A 72 11.52 7.61 -9.13
C PRO A 72 11.42 8.69 -8.06
N GLY A 73 12.58 9.11 -7.55
CA GLY A 73 12.72 10.27 -6.67
C GLY A 73 14.08 10.35 -5.98
N THR A 74 14.44 11.55 -5.51
CA THR A 74 15.68 11.76 -4.75
C THR A 74 15.40 12.22 -3.33
N TYR A 75 16.38 12.01 -2.43
CA TYR A 75 16.32 12.51 -1.06
C TYR A 75 16.03 14.01 -1.02
N ASN A 76 16.72 14.80 -1.84
CA ASN A 76 16.56 16.26 -1.86
C ASN A 76 15.20 16.70 -2.41
N GLY A 77 14.68 16.00 -3.43
CA GLY A 77 13.34 16.24 -3.96
C GLY A 77 12.26 16.02 -2.90
N ILE A 78 12.36 14.90 -2.18
CA ILE A 78 11.43 14.59 -1.07
C ILE A 78 11.59 15.62 0.05
N TYR A 79 12.81 15.84 0.54
CA TYR A 79 13.09 16.76 1.64
C TYR A 79 12.56 18.17 1.37
N ARG A 80 12.83 18.72 0.18
CA ARG A 80 12.34 20.06 -0.23
C ARG A 80 10.83 20.17 -0.13
N ASN A 81 10.11 19.17 -0.65
CA ASN A 81 8.65 19.17 -0.63
C ASN A 81 8.13 18.98 0.80
N VAL A 82 8.69 18.07 1.60
CA VAL A 82 8.27 17.87 3.00
C VAL A 82 8.39 19.14 3.83
N ILE A 83 9.52 19.85 3.72
CA ILE A 83 9.73 21.10 4.46
C ILE A 83 8.72 22.16 4.05
N ARG A 84 8.40 22.26 2.77
CA ARG A 84 7.42 23.21 2.25
C ARG A 84 5.99 22.90 2.68
N GLU A 85 5.61 21.62 2.68
CA GLU A 85 4.24 21.18 2.95
C GLU A 85 3.91 21.11 4.45
N SER A 86 4.86 20.69 5.29
CA SER A 86 4.59 20.40 6.71
C SER A 86 5.66 20.88 7.67
N SER A 87 6.75 21.48 7.19
CA SER A 87 7.95 21.75 8.00
C SER A 87 8.51 20.49 8.69
N GLY A 88 8.27 19.31 8.11
CA GLY A 88 8.67 18.02 8.68
C GLY A 88 7.75 17.47 9.77
N ASN A 89 6.56 18.03 9.95
CA ASN A 89 5.58 17.53 10.92
C ASN A 89 4.72 16.39 10.33
N PRO A 90 4.89 15.13 10.77
CA PRO A 90 4.11 14.01 10.25
C PRO A 90 2.63 14.06 10.66
N GLN A 91 2.25 14.89 11.63
CA GLN A 91 0.87 15.06 12.09
C GLN A 91 0.21 16.33 11.52
N ALA A 92 0.81 16.96 10.51
CA ALA A 92 0.23 18.14 9.88
C ALA A 92 -1.12 17.84 9.23
N ILE A 93 -2.08 18.76 9.38
CA ILE A 93 -3.42 18.68 8.78
C ILE A 93 -3.87 20.07 8.35
N ASN A 94 -4.38 20.18 7.11
CA ASN A 94 -5.02 21.38 6.62
C ASN A 94 -6.54 21.33 6.88
N LEU A 95 -7.07 22.35 7.56
CA LEU A 95 -8.50 22.45 7.90
C LEU A 95 -9.22 23.66 7.30
N TRP A 96 -8.55 24.42 6.41
CA TRP A 96 -9.03 25.73 5.96
C TRP A 96 -9.33 25.81 4.46
N ASP A 97 -8.95 24.79 3.68
CA ASP A 97 -9.19 24.78 2.23
C ASP A 97 -10.54 24.12 1.84
N SER A 98 -10.79 24.07 0.53
CA SER A 98 -12.00 23.43 -0.03
C SER A 98 -12.06 21.93 0.24
N ASN A 99 -10.91 21.26 0.35
CA ASN A 99 -10.86 19.82 0.62
C ASN A 99 -11.28 19.57 2.08
N ALA A 100 -10.79 20.38 3.01
CA ALA A 100 -11.22 20.37 4.40
C ALA A 100 -12.72 20.67 4.53
N ALA A 101 -13.24 21.67 3.80
CA ALA A 101 -14.67 21.96 3.76
C ALA A 101 -15.50 20.79 3.20
N ALA A 102 -14.93 20.01 2.28
CA ALA A 102 -15.51 18.77 1.76
C ALA A 102 -15.31 17.54 2.68
N GLY A 103 -14.66 17.70 3.84
CA GLY A 103 -14.40 16.61 4.80
C GLY A 103 -13.23 15.71 4.42
N ILE A 104 -12.38 16.13 3.48
CA ILE A 104 -11.26 15.37 2.92
C ILE A 104 -9.93 16.12 3.10
N PRO A 105 -9.57 16.54 4.33
CA PRO A 105 -8.42 17.40 4.54
C PRO A 105 -7.11 16.74 4.10
N SER A 106 -6.17 17.55 3.63
CA SER A 106 -4.78 17.17 3.38
C SER A 106 -4.05 16.84 4.68
N LYS A 107 -3.24 15.77 4.68
CA LYS A 107 -2.61 15.21 5.89
C LYS A 107 -1.15 14.81 5.68
N GLY A 108 -0.40 14.80 6.78
CA GLY A 108 0.93 14.23 6.88
C GLY A 108 2.03 15.09 6.26
N LEU A 109 3.20 14.48 6.07
CA LEU A 109 4.43 15.16 5.67
C LEU A 109 4.34 15.89 4.32
N LEU A 110 3.59 15.32 3.38
CA LEU A 110 3.40 15.84 2.02
C LEU A 110 1.96 16.28 1.72
N GLN A 111 1.15 16.49 2.77
CA GLN A 111 -0.20 17.07 2.67
C GLN A 111 -1.08 16.36 1.62
N VAL A 112 -1.10 15.03 1.64
CA VAL A 112 -1.88 14.21 0.70
C VAL A 112 -3.31 14.03 1.23
N ILE A 113 -4.30 14.19 0.36
CA ILE A 113 -5.71 13.89 0.68
C ILE A 113 -5.99 12.39 0.64
N ASP A 114 -6.96 11.92 1.44
CA ASP A 114 -7.31 10.49 1.56
C ASP A 114 -7.52 9.75 0.21
N PRO A 115 -8.31 10.26 -0.76
CA PRO A 115 -8.54 9.55 -2.01
C PRO A 115 -7.25 9.40 -2.84
N THR A 116 -6.35 10.39 -2.79
CA THR A 116 -5.04 10.30 -3.46
C THR A 116 -4.13 9.31 -2.75
N PHE A 117 -4.06 9.36 -1.41
CA PHE A 117 -3.27 8.40 -0.64
C PHE A 117 -3.68 6.97 -0.94
N ARG A 118 -5.00 6.69 -0.97
CA ARG A 118 -5.52 5.35 -1.26
C ARG A 118 -5.27 4.90 -2.70
N ALA A 119 -5.39 5.81 -3.67
CA ALA A 119 -5.16 5.49 -5.08
C ALA A 119 -3.69 5.22 -5.40
N TYR A 120 -2.78 5.83 -4.65
CA TYR A 120 -1.33 5.73 -4.89
C TYR A 120 -0.57 5.03 -3.75
N HIS A 121 -1.30 4.36 -2.86
CA HIS A 121 -0.72 3.54 -1.79
C HIS A 121 0.25 2.52 -2.38
N VAL A 122 1.34 2.28 -1.65
CA VAL A 122 2.38 1.34 -2.06
C VAL A 122 2.36 0.14 -1.13
N GLU A 123 2.23 -1.04 -1.72
CA GLU A 123 2.17 -2.31 -1.00
C GLU A 123 3.36 -2.45 -0.03
N GLY A 124 3.10 -3.01 1.15
CA GLY A 124 4.11 -3.14 2.19
C GLY A 124 4.27 -1.90 3.10
N THR A 125 3.60 -0.79 2.81
CA THR A 125 3.53 0.38 3.72
C THR A 125 2.22 0.45 4.50
N SER A 126 2.14 1.30 5.53
CA SER A 126 0.95 1.47 6.36
C SER A 126 -0.23 2.01 5.54
N TRP A 127 -1.46 1.70 5.96
CA TRP A 127 -2.68 2.34 5.43
C TRP A 127 -3.06 3.62 6.20
N ASP A 128 -2.27 4.00 7.20
CA ASP A 128 -2.40 5.29 7.88
C ASP A 128 -1.69 6.39 7.08
N SER A 129 -2.43 7.41 6.65
CA SER A 129 -1.89 8.57 5.93
C SER A 129 -0.97 9.44 6.80
N TYR A 130 -0.99 9.28 8.13
CA TYR A 130 -0.04 9.94 9.03
C TYR A 130 1.25 9.13 9.24
N ASP A 131 1.31 7.88 8.81
CA ASP A 131 2.57 7.13 8.81
C ASP A 131 3.55 7.80 7.84
N PRO A 132 4.75 8.18 8.31
CA PRO A 132 5.65 9.02 7.51
C PRO A 132 6.16 8.30 6.26
N VAL A 133 6.40 6.98 6.35
CA VAL A 133 6.89 6.20 5.21
C VAL A 133 5.77 6.02 4.18
N ALA A 134 4.57 5.65 4.62
CA ALA A 134 3.41 5.51 3.74
C ALA A 134 3.05 6.84 3.06
N ASN A 135 3.00 7.95 3.82
CA ASN A 135 2.67 9.27 3.30
C ASN A 135 3.67 9.72 2.24
N ILE A 136 4.97 9.62 2.52
CA ILE A 136 6.02 9.97 1.55
C ILE A 136 5.93 9.09 0.30
N THR A 137 5.84 7.78 0.49
CA THR A 137 5.88 6.83 -0.62
C THR A 137 4.66 6.99 -1.53
N ALA A 138 3.45 7.16 -0.97
CA ALA A 138 2.23 7.38 -1.73
C ALA A 138 2.26 8.72 -2.49
N ALA A 139 2.75 9.80 -1.86
CA ALA A 139 2.92 11.09 -2.52
C ALA A 139 3.93 11.02 -3.68
N CYS A 140 5.04 10.31 -3.51
CA CYS A 140 6.03 10.14 -4.56
C CYS A 140 5.49 9.29 -5.71
N ASN A 141 4.68 8.27 -5.42
CA ASN A 141 4.00 7.47 -6.45
C ASN A 141 3.02 8.32 -7.26
N TYR A 142 2.24 9.18 -6.59
CA TYR A 142 1.40 10.18 -7.25
C TYR A 142 2.23 11.13 -8.13
N ALA A 143 3.32 11.67 -7.59
CA ALA A 143 4.20 12.59 -8.31
C ALA A 143 4.86 11.94 -9.52
N ALA A 144 5.27 10.67 -9.42
CA ALA A 144 5.79 9.90 -10.54
C ALA A 144 4.74 9.77 -11.66
N ALA A 145 3.49 9.44 -11.31
CA ALA A 145 2.41 9.30 -12.28
C ALA A 145 2.01 10.61 -12.97
N ARG A 146 2.13 11.75 -12.29
CA ARG A 146 1.71 13.07 -12.81
C ARG A 146 2.84 13.88 -13.43
N TYR A 147 4.04 13.79 -12.87
CA TYR A 147 5.16 14.68 -13.16
C TYR A 147 6.44 13.91 -13.51
N GLY A 148 6.42 12.58 -13.52
CA GLY A 148 7.56 11.71 -13.79
C GLY A 148 8.50 11.49 -12.60
N SER A 149 8.52 12.38 -11.60
CA SER A 149 9.22 12.22 -10.32
C SER A 149 8.77 13.30 -9.33
N ILE A 150 8.92 13.04 -8.03
CA ILE A 150 8.85 14.06 -6.97
C ILE A 150 9.83 15.22 -7.19
N ASP A 151 10.94 14.97 -7.90
CA ASP A 151 11.96 15.98 -8.19
C ASP A 151 11.43 17.13 -9.07
N ASN A 152 10.42 16.82 -9.90
CA ASN A 152 9.77 17.74 -10.82
C ASN A 152 8.60 18.52 -10.19
N VAL A 153 8.37 18.35 -8.88
CA VAL A 153 7.33 19.06 -8.14
C VAL A 153 7.91 20.31 -7.48
N PHE A 154 7.44 21.48 -7.92
CA PHE A 154 7.91 22.79 -7.45
C PHE A 154 6.81 23.61 -6.72
N GLY A 155 5.58 23.09 -6.66
CA GLY A 155 4.40 23.75 -6.11
C GLY A 155 3.58 22.83 -5.20
N ALA A 156 2.53 23.36 -4.59
CA ALA A 156 1.71 22.62 -3.63
C ALA A 156 0.81 21.64 -4.38
N TYR A 157 0.53 20.52 -3.73
CA TYR A 157 -0.40 19.51 -4.23
C TYR A 157 -1.85 19.98 -4.19
#